data_AF-A0A151Z7J1-F1
#
_entry.id   AF-A0A151Z7J1-F1
#
_cell.length_a   1.000
_cell.length_b   1.000
_cell.length_c   1.000
_cell.angle_alpha   90.00
_cell.angle_beta   90.00
_cell.angle_gamma   90.00
#
_symmetry.space_group_name_H-M   'P 1'
#
loop_
_entity.id
_entity.type
_entity.pdbx_description
1 polymer ?
#
loop_
_entity_poly.entity_id
_entity_poly.type
_entity_poly.pdbx_seq_one_letter_code
_entity_poly.pdbx_strand_id
1 'polypeptide(L)'
;METSQAHSVIIWIGENLKAITLTKTDDLNKDKYYLLMWKTTEPLPHFAVLKNDVLYHRFPVYNVEQMAIQNYIRAYPDYELVNVFEVLKPVVTTNNQLLMESKWTNEDNCLIFCFDYLGLKYVAKSSMNLEYSNEIRNFSPTQKLKAASLWGV
;
A
#
# COMPACT_ATOMS: atom_id res chain seq x y z
N MET A 1 5.99 28.41 -10.83
CA MET A 1 6.37 27.35 -11.78
C MET A 1 5.42 26.21 -11.56
N GLU A 2 4.55 25.96 -12.53
CA GLU A 2 3.70 24.76 -12.58
C GLU A 2 4.58 23.57 -12.96
N THR A 3 4.78 22.63 -12.05
CA THR A 3 5.45 21.35 -12.33
C THR A 3 4.43 20.39 -12.93
N SER A 4 4.18 20.53 -14.23
CA SER A 4 3.17 19.77 -14.99
C SER A 4 3.68 18.45 -15.57
N GLN A 5 4.78 17.89 -15.07
CA GLN A 5 5.19 16.51 -15.41
C GLN A 5 4.86 15.57 -14.26
N ALA A 6 4.25 14.44 -14.60
CA ALA A 6 4.09 13.33 -13.67
C ALA A 6 5.49 12.90 -13.19
N HIS A 7 5.79 13.20 -11.94
CA HIS A 7 6.92 12.60 -11.25
C HIS A 7 6.73 11.09 -11.36
N SER A 8 7.69 10.35 -11.92
CA SER A 8 7.53 8.89 -12.11
C SER A 8 7.05 8.24 -10.81
N VAL A 9 6.01 7.41 -10.88
CA VAL A 9 5.49 6.61 -9.75
C VAL A 9 6.62 5.89 -9.04
N ILE A 10 7.59 5.38 -9.81
CA ILE A 10 8.78 4.69 -9.31
C ILE A 10 9.56 5.61 -8.37
N ILE A 11 9.98 6.79 -8.82
CA ILE A 11 10.77 7.73 -8.02
C ILE A 11 9.98 8.16 -6.77
N TRP A 12 8.70 8.49 -6.93
CA TRP A 12 7.84 8.89 -5.81
C TRP A 12 7.72 7.78 -4.75
N ILE A 13 7.55 6.52 -5.16
CA ILE A 13 7.54 5.37 -4.25
C ILE A 13 8.85 5.33 -3.47
N GLY A 14 9.97 5.51 -4.13
CA GLY A 14 11.29 5.60 -3.51
C GLY A 14 11.48 6.60 -2.40
N GLU A 15 10.92 7.79 -2.61
CA GLU A 15 11.05 8.90 -1.66
C GLU A 15 10.18 8.71 -0.42
N ASN A 16 9.19 7.81 -0.48
CA ASN A 16 8.12 7.65 0.50
C ASN A 16 8.05 6.25 1.13
N LEU A 17 8.57 5.23 0.45
CA LEU A 17 8.44 3.82 0.81
C LEU A 17 9.80 3.11 0.69
N LYS A 18 10.12 2.30 1.68
CA LYS A 18 11.27 1.39 1.66
C LYS A 18 10.77 -0.04 1.67
N ALA A 19 11.04 -0.78 0.60
CA ALA A 19 10.74 -2.21 0.57
C ALA A 19 11.53 -2.93 1.68
N ILE A 20 10.84 -3.79 2.43
CA ILE A 20 11.45 -4.62 3.47
C ILE A 20 11.13 -6.08 3.17
N THR A 21 12.14 -6.93 3.32
CA THR A 21 11.94 -8.38 3.23
C THR A 21 11.47 -8.86 4.59
N LEU A 22 10.26 -9.41 4.63
CA LEU A 22 9.70 -10.02 5.84
C LEU A 22 9.13 -11.39 5.52
N THR A 23 9.13 -12.25 6.52
CA THR A 23 8.29 -13.44 6.60
C THR A 23 7.02 -13.13 7.41
N LYS A 24 5.96 -13.94 7.26
CA LYS A 24 4.67 -13.74 7.98
C LYS A 24 4.82 -13.71 9.52
N THR A 25 5.96 -14.14 10.06
CA THR A 25 6.24 -14.26 11.50
C THR A 25 7.14 -13.16 12.06
N ASP A 26 7.63 -12.24 11.22
CA ASP A 26 8.55 -11.21 11.68
C ASP A 26 7.80 -10.13 12.47
N ASP A 27 8.32 -9.80 13.65
CA ASP A 27 7.79 -8.70 14.47
C ASP A 27 8.19 -7.35 13.86
N LEU A 28 7.18 -6.57 13.50
CA LEU A 28 7.37 -5.23 12.97
C LEU A 28 7.44 -4.19 14.10
N ASN A 29 8.20 -3.12 13.86
CA ASN A 29 8.29 -2.02 14.81
C ASN A 29 6.92 -1.32 14.92
N LYS A 30 6.29 -1.42 16.08
CA LYS A 30 4.94 -0.91 16.34
C LYS A 30 4.81 0.60 16.21
N ASP A 31 5.91 1.35 16.27
CA ASP A 31 5.94 2.82 16.10
C ASP A 31 5.95 3.25 14.64
N LYS A 32 6.23 2.33 13.71
CA LYS A 32 6.28 2.62 12.27
C LYS A 32 4.98 2.27 11.55
N TYR A 33 4.79 2.91 10.40
CA TYR A 33 3.73 2.57 9.46
C TYR A 33 4.27 1.69 8.35
N TYR A 34 3.46 0.72 7.93
CA TYR A 34 3.78 -0.16 6.81
C TYR A 34 2.63 -0.20 5.81
N LEU A 35 2.96 -0.29 4.53
CA LEU A 35 2.04 -0.63 3.46
C LEU A 35 2.23 -2.11 3.11
N LEU A 36 1.17 -2.89 3.27
CA LEU A 36 1.16 -4.32 2.95
C LEU A 36 0.48 -4.53 1.61
N MET A 37 1.06 -5.40 0.79
CA MET A 37 0.48 -5.85 -0.47
C MET A 37 0.18 -7.34 -0.40
N TRP A 38 -1.10 -7.67 -0.54
CA TRP A 38 -1.62 -9.03 -0.53
C TRP A 38 -2.05 -9.43 -1.94
N LYS A 39 -1.70 -10.65 -2.33
CA LYS A 39 -2.34 -11.32 -3.45
C LYS A 39 -3.55 -12.06 -2.92
N THR A 40 -4.70 -11.78 -3.51
CA THR A 40 -5.99 -12.33 -3.12
C THR A 40 -6.51 -13.29 -4.20
N THR A 41 -7.72 -13.80 -4.03
CA THR A 41 -8.44 -14.56 -5.06
C THR A 41 -8.95 -13.67 -6.21
N GLU A 42 -8.94 -12.36 -6.03
CA GLU A 42 -9.32 -11.39 -7.05
C GLU A 42 -8.14 -11.10 -7.99
N PRO A 43 -8.41 -10.62 -9.22
CA PRO A 43 -7.32 -10.27 -10.14
C PRO A 43 -6.41 -9.19 -9.54
N LEU A 44 -6.97 -8.18 -8.87
CA LEU A 44 -6.19 -7.05 -8.36
C LEU A 44 -5.60 -7.33 -6.98
N PRO A 45 -4.35 -6.90 -6.71
CA PRO A 45 -3.76 -7.01 -5.39
C PRO A 45 -4.50 -6.11 -4.39
N HIS A 46 -4.59 -6.58 -3.15
CA HIS A 46 -5.17 -5.85 -2.04
C HIS A 46 -4.09 -5.12 -1.24
N PHE A 47 -4.39 -3.89 -0.81
CA PHE A 47 -3.48 -3.05 -0.04
C PHE A 47 -4.07 -2.71 1.31
N ALA A 48 -3.23 -2.74 2.34
CA ALA A 48 -3.59 -2.38 3.69
C ALA A 48 -2.46 -1.61 4.37
N VAL A 49 -2.80 -0.65 5.22
CA VAL A 49 -1.85 -0.01 6.12
C VAL A 49 -1.77 -0.81 7.41
N LEU A 50 -0.57 -1.07 7.92
CA LEU A 50 -0.33 -1.66 9.23
C LEU A 50 0.31 -0.64 10.16
N LYS A 51 -0.26 -0.47 11.36
CA LYS A 51 0.33 0.29 12.47
C LYS A 51 -0.09 -0.35 13.79
N ASN A 52 0.86 -0.58 14.69
CA ASN A 52 0.59 -1.10 16.04
C ASN A 52 -0.30 -2.37 16.02
N ASP A 53 0.06 -3.35 15.19
CA ASP A 53 -0.66 -4.62 14.96
C ASP A 53 -2.10 -4.48 14.42
N VAL A 54 -2.52 -3.28 14.03
CA VAL A 54 -3.83 -3.01 13.42
C VAL A 54 -3.67 -2.76 11.93
N LEU A 55 -4.42 -3.52 11.13
CA LEU A 55 -4.62 -3.28 9.72
C LEU A 55 -5.76 -2.28 9.50
N TYR A 56 -5.51 -1.34 8.60
CA TYR A 56 -6.48 -0.39 8.08
C TYR A 56 -6.58 -0.65 6.58
N HIS A 57 -7.74 -1.08 6.12
CA HIS A 57 -7.97 -1.28 4.70
C HIS A 57 -9.40 -0.92 4.32
N ARG A 58 -9.58 -0.56 3.06
CA ARG A 58 -10.92 -0.42 2.49
C ARG A 58 -11.63 -1.76 2.47
N PHE A 59 -12.92 -1.76 2.80
CA PHE A 59 -13.82 -2.90 2.65
C PHE A 59 -15.16 -2.44 2.08
N PRO A 60 -15.75 -3.09 1.06
CA PRO A 60 -16.94 -2.58 0.39
C PRO A 60 -18.15 -2.36 1.31
N VAL A 61 -18.28 -3.15 2.38
CA VAL A 61 -19.43 -3.11 3.29
C VAL A 61 -19.29 -2.05 4.38
N TYR A 62 -18.07 -1.84 4.89
CA TYR A 62 -17.82 -1.01 6.08
C TYR A 62 -17.04 0.27 5.76
N ASN A 63 -16.83 0.55 4.48
CA ASN A 63 -15.97 1.61 3.93
C ASN A 63 -14.49 1.42 4.27
N VAL A 64 -14.15 1.37 5.55
CA VAL A 64 -12.82 1.08 6.07
C VAL A 64 -12.95 0.13 7.25
N GLU A 65 -12.25 -0.98 7.18
CA GLU A 65 -12.16 -1.97 8.25
C GLU A 65 -10.86 -1.78 9.04
N GLN A 66 -10.98 -1.88 10.37
CA GLN A 66 -9.86 -1.92 11.29
C GLN A 66 -9.83 -3.28 11.98
N MET A 67 -8.77 -4.04 11.77
CA MET A 67 -8.68 -5.39 12.31
C MET A 67 -7.26 -5.70 12.78
N ALA A 68 -7.13 -6.42 13.89
CA ALA A 68 -5.83 -6.95 14.30
C ALA A 68 -5.25 -7.85 13.20
N ILE A 69 -3.97 -7.70 12.87
CA ILE A 69 -3.33 -8.44 11.75
C ILE A 69 -3.49 -9.96 11.88
N GLN A 70 -3.43 -10.49 13.11
CA GLN A 70 -3.62 -11.92 13.37
C GLN A 70 -5.04 -12.40 13.05
N ASN A 71 -6.05 -11.57 13.29
CA ASN A 71 -7.43 -11.89 12.93
C ASN A 71 -7.61 -11.85 11.42
N TYR A 72 -6.98 -10.89 10.74
CA TYR A 72 -7.04 -10.79 9.28
C TYR A 72 -6.43 -12.03 8.61
N ILE A 73 -5.25 -12.45 9.06
CA ILE A 73 -4.58 -13.66 8.57
C ILE A 73 -5.46 -14.91 8.77
N ARG A 74 -6.19 -15.00 9.89
CA ARG A 74 -7.11 -16.12 10.16
C ARG A 74 -8.38 -16.06 9.32
N ALA A 75 -8.92 -14.86 9.09
CA ALA A 75 -10.14 -14.65 8.31
C ALA A 75 -9.90 -14.88 6.80
N TYR A 76 -8.70 -14.58 6.32
CA TYR A 76 -8.31 -14.70 4.91
C TYR A 76 -7.06 -15.58 4.75
N PRO A 77 -7.16 -16.89 5.05
CA PRO A 77 -6.00 -17.79 5.04
C PRO A 77 -5.38 -17.97 3.65
N ASP A 78 -6.19 -17.81 2.59
CA ASP A 78 -5.75 -17.96 1.20
C ASP A 78 -5.04 -16.70 0.66
N TYR A 79 -4.96 -15.62 1.45
CA TYR A 79 -4.26 -14.41 1.04
C TYR A 79 -2.75 -14.55 1.28
N GLU A 80 -1.99 -14.21 0.24
CA GLU A 80 -0.53 -14.29 0.24
C GLU A 80 0.05 -12.89 0.42
N LEU A 81 0.84 -12.68 1.48
CA LEU A 81 1.57 -11.43 1.67
C LEU A 81 2.75 -11.40 0.70
N VAL A 82 2.70 -10.53 -0.31
CA VAL A 82 3.68 -10.52 -1.40
C VAL A 82 4.78 -9.48 -1.16
N ASN A 83 4.41 -8.30 -0.69
CA ASN A 83 5.37 -7.23 -0.39
C ASN A 83 4.99 -6.48 0.87
N VAL A 84 6.02 -5.98 1.56
CA VAL A 84 5.88 -5.06 2.68
C VAL A 84 6.78 -3.85 2.44
N PHE A 85 6.22 -2.66 2.67
CA PHE A 85 6.94 -1.41 2.54
C PHE A 85 6.86 -0.65 3.87
N GLU A 86 8.00 -0.28 4.44
CA GLU A 86 8.07 0.71 5.51
C GLU A 86 7.78 2.10 4.93
N VAL A 87 6.88 2.86 5.57
CA VAL A 87 6.54 4.22 5.16
C VAL A 87 7.51 5.20 5.80
N LEU A 88 8.25 5.95 4.98
CA LEU A 88 9.34 6.82 5.42
C LEU A 88 8.86 8.15 5.99
N LYS A 89 7.76 8.69 5.44
CA LYS A 89 7.25 10.03 5.77
C LYS A 89 5.73 10.02 5.94
N PRO A 90 5.18 9.25 6.89
CA PRO A 90 3.74 9.23 7.12
C PRO A 90 3.31 10.60 7.67
N VAL A 91 2.39 11.28 6.99
CA VAL A 91 1.75 12.51 7.47
C VAL A 91 0.29 12.18 7.71
N VAL A 92 0.04 11.34 8.71
CA VAL A 92 -1.31 10.91 9.06
C VAL A 92 -2.07 12.13 9.56
N THR A 93 -2.92 12.68 8.70
CA THR A 93 -3.63 13.93 8.97
C THR A 93 -4.81 13.71 9.92
N THR A 94 -5.32 14.77 10.52
CA THR A 94 -6.56 14.77 11.31
C THR A 94 -7.81 14.38 10.49
N ASN A 95 -7.71 14.30 9.15
CA ASN A 95 -8.81 13.92 8.27
C ASN A 95 -9.04 12.40 8.18
N ASN A 96 -8.33 11.58 8.95
CA ASN A 96 -8.55 10.14 8.99
C ASN A 96 -10.02 9.79 9.19
N GLN A 97 -10.73 10.54 10.04
CA GLN A 97 -12.14 10.30 10.32
C GLN A 97 -13.01 10.48 9.06
N LEU A 98 -12.73 11.49 8.23
CA LEU A 98 -13.41 11.70 6.95
C LEU A 98 -13.09 10.60 5.93
N LEU A 99 -11.87 10.06 5.94
CA LEU A 99 -11.48 8.91 5.10
C LEU A 99 -12.16 7.61 5.53
N MET A 100 -12.41 7.44 6.83
CA MET A 100 -13.18 6.32 7.36
C MET A 100 -14.66 6.40 6.95
N GLU A 101 -15.18 7.60 6.69
CA GLU A 101 -16.58 7.86 6.33
C GLU A 101 -16.85 7.85 4.81
N SER A 102 -15.81 8.00 3.98
CA SER A 102 -15.96 8.00 2.52
C SER A 102 -16.34 6.63 1.98
N LYS A 103 -17.09 6.57 0.87
CA LYS A 103 -17.59 5.31 0.29
C LYS A 103 -16.60 4.70 -0.68
N TRP A 104 -16.57 3.37 -0.75
CA TRP A 104 -15.86 2.65 -1.81
C TRP A 104 -16.40 3.07 -3.19
N THR A 105 -15.51 3.41 -4.12
CA THR A 105 -15.85 3.61 -5.53
C THR A 105 -14.85 2.90 -6.44
N ASN A 106 -15.11 2.81 -7.74
CA ASN A 106 -14.12 2.26 -8.69
C ASN A 106 -12.87 3.15 -8.82
N GLU A 107 -12.99 4.43 -8.44
CA GLU A 107 -11.93 5.44 -8.50
C GLU A 107 -11.14 5.51 -7.18
N ASP A 108 -11.76 5.09 -6.07
CA ASP A 108 -11.19 5.04 -4.73
C ASP A 108 -11.14 3.60 -4.22
N ASN A 109 -9.97 2.98 -4.40
CA ASN A 109 -9.72 1.60 -4.02
C ASN A 109 -8.68 1.49 -2.89
N CYS A 110 -8.35 0.27 -2.50
CA CYS A 110 -7.49 0.01 -1.33
C CYS A 110 -6.13 0.74 -1.40
N LEU A 111 -5.53 0.89 -2.58
CA LEU A 111 -4.24 1.58 -2.73
C LEU A 111 -4.37 3.08 -2.50
N ILE A 112 -5.38 3.71 -3.12
CA ILE A 112 -5.64 5.16 -2.99
C ILE A 112 -5.95 5.50 -1.53
N PHE A 113 -6.81 4.71 -0.90
CA PHE A 113 -7.09 4.82 0.52
C PHE A 113 -5.82 4.75 1.37
N CYS A 114 -4.93 3.79 1.12
CA CYS A 114 -3.69 3.68 1.89
C CYS A 114 -2.83 4.95 1.77
N PHE A 115 -2.70 5.53 0.59
CA PHE A 115 -1.95 6.77 0.42
C PHE A 115 -2.61 7.97 1.08
N ASP A 116 -3.93 8.08 0.97
CA ASP A 116 -4.66 9.16 1.65
C ASP A 116 -4.55 9.04 3.17
N TYR A 117 -4.69 7.83 3.70
CA TYR A 117 -4.51 7.54 5.13
C TYR A 117 -3.10 7.88 5.62
N LEU A 118 -2.07 7.59 4.81
CA LEU A 118 -0.68 7.91 5.13
C LEU A 118 -0.30 9.36 4.82
N GLY A 119 -1.22 10.18 4.29
CA GLY A 119 -0.96 11.56 3.86
C GLY A 119 -0.01 11.69 2.67
N LEU A 120 0.19 10.60 1.92
CA LEU A 120 1.10 10.54 0.79
C LEU A 120 0.39 11.13 -0.44
N LYS A 121 0.77 12.34 -0.84
CA LYS A 121 0.20 13.04 -2.01
C LYS A 121 0.97 12.67 -3.28
N TYR A 122 0.23 12.23 -4.30
CA TYR A 122 0.73 11.95 -5.64
C TYR A 122 -0.22 12.57 -6.67
N VAL A 123 0.33 13.23 -7.69
CA VAL A 123 -0.44 14.08 -8.61
C VAL A 123 -1.32 13.26 -9.57
N ALA A 124 -0.95 12.00 -9.87
CA ALA A 124 -1.71 11.10 -10.75
C ALA A 124 -2.23 9.84 -10.02
N LYS A 125 -2.81 10.02 -8.82
CA LYS A 125 -3.32 8.93 -7.97
C LYS A 125 -4.25 7.97 -8.71
N SER A 126 -5.23 8.48 -9.44
CA SER A 126 -6.20 7.67 -10.20
C SER A 126 -5.56 6.76 -11.26
N SER A 127 -4.44 7.17 -11.86
CA SER A 127 -3.70 6.40 -12.86
C SER A 127 -2.84 5.28 -12.26
N MET A 128 -2.50 5.38 -10.97
CA MET A 128 -1.53 4.48 -10.32
C MET A 128 -2.04 3.04 -10.25
N ASN A 129 -3.35 2.82 -10.19
CA ASN A 129 -3.92 1.47 -10.19
C ASN A 129 -3.65 0.70 -11.50
N LEU A 130 -3.68 1.38 -12.63
CA LEU A 130 -3.42 0.78 -13.94
C LEU A 130 -1.92 0.57 -14.18
N GLU A 131 -1.08 1.52 -13.74
CA GLU A 131 0.38 1.40 -13.87
C GLU A 131 0.94 0.32 -12.92
N TYR A 132 0.52 0.30 -11.65
CA TYR A 132 1.01 -0.66 -10.65
C TYR A 132 0.55 -2.10 -10.94
N SER A 133 -0.68 -2.28 -11.44
CA SER A 133 -1.21 -3.61 -11.80
C SER A 133 -0.59 -4.18 -13.09
N ASN A 134 -0.22 -3.33 -14.05
CA ASN A 134 0.41 -3.76 -15.30
C ASN A 134 1.93 -3.99 -15.17
N GLU A 135 2.62 -3.22 -14.34
CA GLU A 135 4.07 -3.33 -14.18
C GLU A 135 4.48 -4.47 -13.22
N ILE A 136 3.83 -4.61 -12.05
CA ILE A 136 4.25 -5.62 -11.05
C ILE A 136 3.90 -7.04 -11.45
N ARG A 137 2.79 -7.24 -12.19
CA ARG A 137 2.40 -8.58 -12.68
C ARG A 137 3.40 -9.14 -13.70
N ASN A 138 4.16 -8.30 -14.38
CA ASN A 138 5.04 -8.69 -15.48
C ASN A 138 6.54 -8.59 -15.14
N PHE A 139 6.89 -8.24 -13.91
CA PHE A 139 8.30 -8.24 -13.51
C PHE A 139 8.76 -9.68 -13.27
N SER A 140 9.68 -10.14 -14.13
CA SER A 140 10.54 -11.28 -13.82
C SER A 140 11.27 -11.05 -12.48
N PRO A 141 11.66 -12.12 -11.76
CA PRO A 141 12.49 -11.99 -10.57
C PRO A 141 13.71 -11.07 -10.76
N THR A 142 14.31 -11.11 -11.96
CA THR A 142 15.43 -10.25 -12.35
C THR A 142 15.05 -8.78 -12.52
N GLN A 143 13.83 -8.47 -12.98
CA GLN A 143 13.32 -7.09 -13.04
C GLN A 143 12.94 -6.55 -11.66
N LYS A 144 12.47 -7.42 -10.75
CA LYS A 144 12.29 -7.07 -9.32
C LYS A 144 13.64 -6.76 -8.66
N LEU A 145 14.68 -7.52 -9.01
CA LEU A 145 16.07 -7.26 -8.58
C LEU A 145 16.68 -6.04 -9.26
N LYS A 146 16.36 -5.76 -10.52
CA LYS A 146 16.88 -4.59 -11.26
C LYS A 146 16.19 -3.30 -10.83
N ALA A 147 14.90 -3.38 -10.50
CA ALA A 147 14.22 -2.42 -9.66
C ALA A 147 15.03 -2.32 -8.37
N ALA A 148 15.12 -3.32 -7.49
CA ALA A 148 15.93 -3.23 -6.26
C ALA A 148 17.38 -2.67 -6.40
N SER A 149 18.08 -2.90 -7.51
CA SER A 149 19.43 -2.37 -7.78
C SER A 149 19.48 -0.88 -8.17
N LEU A 150 18.41 -0.34 -8.77
CA LEU A 150 18.25 1.12 -8.94
C LEU A 150 17.91 1.81 -7.60
N TRP A 151 17.71 1.01 -6.54
CA TRP A 151 17.22 1.41 -5.21
C TRP A 151 18.26 1.18 -4.10
N GLY A 152 19.56 1.10 -4.45
CA GLY A 152 20.65 1.22 -3.49
C GLY A 152 20.80 0.05 -2.51
N VAL A 153 20.80 -1.18 -3.02
CA VAL A 153 21.49 -2.32 -2.42
C VAL A 153 22.55 -2.82 -3.39
#